data_AF-A0A1I3QEV2-F1
#
_entry.id   AF-A0A1I3QEV2-F1
#
_cell.length_a   1.000
_cell.length_b   1.000
_cell.length_c   1.000
_cell.angle_alpha   90.00
_cell.angle_beta   90.00
_cell.angle_gamma   90.00
#
_symmetry.space_group_name_H-M   'P 1'
#
loop_
_entity.id
_entity.type
_entity.pdbx_description
1 polymer ?
#
loop_
_entity_poly.entity_id
_entity_poly.type
_entity_poly.pdbx_seq_one_letter_code
_entity_poly.pdbx_strand_id
1 'polypeptide(L)'
;MSARPCFQALTRPVSVAGLPMGYLVLLTGVSVGGFIATLSFLWFGASAALSYVVLRALAAWDPRIGDVVFTALRRTPPTPGWFRGEGFAYHA
;
A
#
# COMPACT_ATOMS: atom_id res chain seq x y z
N MET A 1 19.63 -22.75 7.64
CA MET A 1 19.44 -22.13 6.31
C MET A 1 18.45 -22.96 5.52
N SER A 2 17.21 -22.49 5.36
CA SER A 2 16.12 -23.27 4.75
C SER A 2 16.23 -23.26 3.22
N ALA A 3 16.13 -24.43 2.58
CA ALA A 3 16.48 -24.71 1.18
C ALA A 3 15.49 -24.17 0.11
N ARG A 4 14.80 -23.06 0.35
CA ARG A 4 13.82 -22.47 -0.59
C ARG A 4 14.04 -21.01 -1.03
N PRO A 5 15.25 -20.40 -0.98
CA PRO A 5 15.41 -18.98 -1.29
C PRO A 5 15.18 -18.67 -2.78
N CYS A 6 15.61 -19.55 -3.69
CA CYS A 6 15.57 -19.26 -5.14
C CYS A 6 14.14 -19.25 -5.69
N PHE A 7 13.28 -20.19 -5.27
CA PHE A 7 11.89 -20.23 -5.74
C PHE A 7 11.05 -19.08 -5.16
N GLN A 8 11.30 -18.70 -3.92
CA GLN A 8 10.65 -17.54 -3.30
C GLN A 8 11.06 -16.22 -3.96
N ALA A 9 12.32 -16.09 -4.38
CA ALA A 9 12.78 -14.93 -5.13
C ALA A 9 12.13 -14.82 -6.51
N LEU A 10 11.89 -15.95 -7.19
CA LEU A 10 11.21 -16.01 -8.50
C LEU A 10 9.72 -15.65 -8.44
N THR A 11 9.07 -15.87 -7.29
CA THR A 11 7.62 -15.61 -7.10
C THR A 11 7.34 -14.25 -6.45
N ARG A 12 8.37 -13.57 -5.95
CA ARG A 12 8.25 -12.23 -5.39
C ARG A 12 7.95 -11.24 -6.52
N PRO A 13 7.00 -10.32 -6.34
CA PRO A 13 6.78 -9.25 -7.32
C PRO A 13 8.07 -8.44 -7.50
N VAL A 14 8.28 -7.95 -8.72
CA VAL A 14 9.40 -7.06 -9.04
C VAL A 14 9.39 -5.86 -8.11
N SER A 15 10.55 -5.56 -7.52
CA SER A 15 10.70 -4.46 -6.57
C SER A 15 11.83 -3.54 -6.99
N VAL A 16 11.60 -2.23 -6.89
CA VAL A 16 12.58 -1.18 -7.16
C VAL A 16 12.89 -0.47 -5.84
N ALA A 17 14.18 -0.30 -5.53
CA ALA A 17 14.64 0.21 -4.23
C ALA A 17 14.05 -0.54 -3.02
N GLY A 18 13.63 -1.81 -3.20
CA GLY A 18 13.00 -2.66 -2.19
C GLY A 18 11.51 -2.40 -1.95
N LEU A 19 10.84 -1.66 -2.83
CA LEU A 19 9.39 -1.49 -2.84
C LEU A 19 8.76 -2.10 -4.11
N PRO A 20 7.59 -2.75 -4.01
CA PRO A 20 6.78 -3.10 -5.17
C PRO A 20 6.39 -1.87 -6.00
N MET A 21 6.17 -2.03 -7.31
CA MET A 21 5.87 -0.91 -8.20
C MET A 21 4.65 -0.09 -7.75
N GLY A 22 3.59 -0.74 -7.27
CA GLY A 22 2.40 -0.03 -6.75
C GLY A 22 2.72 0.89 -5.56
N TYR A 23 3.70 0.54 -4.73
CA TYR A 23 4.06 1.34 -3.55
C TYR A 23 4.88 2.56 -3.97
N LEU A 24 5.65 2.48 -5.06
CA LEU A 24 6.33 3.65 -5.62
C LEU A 24 5.35 4.68 -6.16
N VAL A 25 4.23 4.24 -6.73
CA VAL A 25 3.15 5.13 -7.16
C VAL A 25 2.53 5.85 -5.96
N LEU A 26 2.29 5.14 -4.85
CA LEU A 26 1.80 5.75 -3.62
C LEU A 26 2.81 6.72 -3.00
N LEU A 27 4.08 6.31 -2.92
CA LEU A 27 5.19 7.13 -2.40
C LEU A 27 5.30 8.45 -3.16
N THR A 28 5.36 8.36 -4.49
CA THR A 28 5.46 9.53 -5.39
C THR A 28 4.18 10.35 -5.32
N GLY A 29 3.01 9.72 -5.35
CA GLY A 29 1.72 10.40 -5.30
C GLY A 29 1.51 11.22 -4.04
N VAL A 30 1.82 10.66 -2.87
CA VAL A 30 1.71 11.38 -1.58
C VAL A 30 2.76 12.47 -1.47
N SER A 31 4.01 12.17 -1.84
CA SER A 31 5.12 13.11 -1.65
C SER A 31 5.05 14.26 -2.65
N VAL A 32 5.03 13.95 -3.95
CA VAL A 32 4.96 14.95 -5.02
C VAL A 32 3.60 15.62 -5.04
N GLY A 33 2.51 14.85 -4.90
CA GLY A 33 1.16 15.42 -4.90
C GLY A 33 0.93 16.38 -3.73
N GLY A 34 1.36 16.00 -2.53
CA GLY A 34 1.26 16.89 -1.37
C GLY A 34 2.23 18.08 -1.44
N PHE A 35 3.42 17.91 -2.05
CA PHE A 35 4.30 19.03 -2.37
C PHE A 35 3.65 20.02 -3.34
N ILE A 36 3.01 19.54 -4.41
CA ILE A 36 2.31 20.42 -5.35
C ILE A 36 1.17 21.17 -4.64
N ALA A 37 0.45 20.51 -3.74
CA ALA A 37 -0.65 21.13 -3.00
C ALA A 37 -0.21 22.20 -2.00
N THR A 38 0.96 22.04 -1.37
CA THR A 38 1.44 22.91 -0.27
C THR A 38 2.61 23.83 -0.66
N LEU A 39 3.31 23.52 -1.75
CA LEU A 39 4.59 24.09 -2.17
C LEU A 39 5.69 24.06 -1.10
N SER A 40 5.55 23.17 -0.10
CA SER A 40 6.43 23.10 1.05
C SER A 40 7.49 22.01 0.88
N PHE A 41 8.76 22.41 0.81
CA PHE A 41 9.88 21.45 0.80
C PHE A 41 9.96 20.62 2.06
N LEU A 42 9.52 21.16 3.22
CA LEU A 42 9.44 20.40 4.46
C LEU A 42 8.40 19.28 4.34
N TRP A 43 7.25 19.57 3.74
CA TRP A 43 6.26 18.54 3.43
C TRP A 43 6.88 17.46 2.55
N PHE A 44 7.47 17.84 1.42
CA PHE A 44 8.07 16.90 0.47
C PHE A 44 9.08 15.95 1.14
N GLY A 45 10.03 16.49 1.89
CA GLY A 45 11.06 15.70 2.56
C GLY A 45 10.50 14.80 3.66
N ALA A 46 9.65 15.36 4.54
CA ALA A 46 9.07 14.60 5.64
C ALA A 46 8.12 13.51 5.15
N SER A 47 7.25 13.82 4.20
CA SER A 47 6.31 12.86 3.63
C SER A 47 7.04 11.75 2.88
N ALA A 48 8.08 12.07 2.10
CA ALA A 48 8.87 11.07 1.37
C ALA A 48 9.58 10.11 2.32
N ALA A 49 10.24 10.62 3.36
CA ALA A 49 10.93 9.77 4.34
C ALA A 49 9.93 8.89 5.11
N LEU A 50 8.85 9.48 5.63
CA LEU A 50 7.86 8.77 6.43
C LEU A 50 7.12 7.71 5.62
N SER A 51 6.63 8.07 4.43
CA SER A 51 5.94 7.11 3.55
C SER A 51 6.87 6.00 3.07
N TYR A 52 8.15 6.29 2.78
CA TYR A 52 9.13 5.26 2.43
C TYR A 52 9.30 4.24 3.56
N VAL A 53 9.50 4.70 4.80
CA VAL A 53 9.67 3.81 5.96
C VAL A 53 8.42 2.94 6.17
N VAL A 54 7.23 3.55 6.14
CA VAL A 54 5.96 2.83 6.32
C VAL A 54 5.76 1.78 5.22
N LEU A 55 5.93 2.17 3.96
CA LEU A 55 5.75 1.27 2.82
C LEU A 55 6.82 0.17 2.78
N ARG A 56 8.05 0.46 3.25
CA ARG A 56 9.12 -0.53 3.38
C ARG A 56 8.82 -1.54 4.47
N ALA A 57 8.32 -1.10 5.62
CA ALA A 57 7.86 -1.99 6.67
C ALA A 57 6.71 -2.88 6.18
N LEU A 58 5.75 -2.29 5.44
CA LEU A 58 4.63 -3.02 4.87
C LEU A 58 5.07 -4.07 3.85
N ALA A 59 6.01 -3.72 2.95
CA ALA A 59 6.58 -4.65 1.96
C ALA A 59 7.48 -5.74 2.58
N ALA A 60 8.03 -5.49 3.77
CA ALA A 60 8.76 -6.50 4.54
C ALA A 60 7.81 -7.51 5.20
N TRP A 61 6.60 -7.06 5.58
CA TRP A 61 5.56 -7.94 6.12
C TRP A 61 4.91 -8.79 5.03
N ASP A 62 4.35 -8.15 4.00
CA ASP A 62 3.85 -8.82 2.80
C ASP A 62 3.91 -7.86 1.59
N PRO A 63 4.68 -8.17 0.54
CA PRO A 63 4.81 -7.31 -0.63
C PRO A 63 3.53 -7.18 -1.48
N ARG A 64 2.53 -8.05 -1.31
CA ARG A 64 1.28 -8.07 -2.08
C ARG A 64 0.09 -7.49 -1.32
N ILE A 65 0.25 -7.07 -0.05
CA ILE A 65 -0.89 -6.66 0.76
C ILE A 65 -1.65 -5.47 0.18
N GLY A 66 -0.97 -4.50 -0.43
CA GLY A 66 -1.64 -3.40 -1.12
C GLY A 66 -2.55 -3.92 -2.24
N ASP A 67 -2.06 -4.82 -3.09
CA ASP A 67 -2.87 -5.39 -4.17
C ASP A 67 -4.09 -6.16 -3.65
N VAL A 68 -3.92 -6.91 -2.55
CA VAL A 68 -5.03 -7.62 -1.89
C VAL A 68 -6.08 -6.63 -1.39
N VAL A 69 -5.67 -5.57 -0.69
CA VAL A 69 -6.58 -4.54 -0.17
C VAL A 69 -7.31 -3.82 -1.31
N PHE A 70 -6.59 -3.37 -2.34
CA PHE A 70 -7.22 -2.69 -3.48
C PHE A 70 -8.14 -3.62 -4.26
N THR A 71 -7.78 -4.90 -4.41
CA THR A 71 -8.62 -5.89 -5.10
C THR A 71 -9.87 -6.20 -4.29
N ALA A 72 -9.75 -6.35 -2.97
CA ALA A 72 -10.89 -6.54 -2.07
C ALA A 72 -11.83 -5.33 -2.16
N LEU A 73 -11.31 -4.11 -2.03
CA LEU A 73 -12.13 -2.89 -2.13
C LEU A 73 -12.82 -2.73 -3.49
N ARG A 74 -12.18 -3.17 -4.59
CA ARG A 74 -12.79 -3.14 -5.93
C ARG A 74 -13.84 -4.22 -6.13
N ARG A 75 -13.64 -5.42 -5.58
CA ARG A 75 -14.58 -6.56 -5.76
C ARG A 75 -15.73 -6.54 -4.78
N THR A 76 -15.49 -6.05 -3.58
CA THR A 76 -16.47 -5.87 -2.50
C THR A 76 -16.46 -4.41 -2.09
N PRO A 77 -17.08 -3.50 -2.89
CA PRO A 77 -17.15 -2.09 -2.51
C PRO A 77 -17.91 -1.94 -1.19
N PRO A 78 -17.37 -1.19 -0.22
CA PRO A 78 -18.03 -1.01 1.07
C PRO A 78 -19.36 -0.29 0.86
N THR A 79 -20.46 -0.92 1.28
CA THR A 79 -21.80 -0.33 1.26
C THR A 79 -21.82 0.88 2.21
N PRO A 80 -22.59 1.96 1.93
CA PRO A 80 -22.64 3.14 2.80
C PRO A 80 -22.96 2.85 4.28
N GLY A 81 -23.70 1.77 4.56
CA GLY A 81 -24.00 1.30 5.93
C GLY A 81 -22.78 0.80 6.71
N TRP A 82 -21.69 0.43 6.04
CA TRP A 82 -20.45 -0.04 6.66
C TRP A 82 -19.83 1.02 7.59
N PHE A 83 -19.90 2.29 7.20
CA PHE A 83 -19.41 3.41 8.02
C PHE A 83 -20.40 3.87 9.08
N ARG A 84 -21.67 3.46 8.98
CA ARG A 84 -22.74 3.86 9.90
C ARG A 84 -22.88 2.90 11.09
N GLY A 85 -22.18 1.75 11.06
CA GLY A 85 -22.28 0.72 12.11
C GLY A 85 -23.61 -0.02 12.09
N GLU A 86 -24.42 0.16 11.04
CA GLU A 86 -25.62 -0.63 10.81
C GLU A 86 -25.17 -2.05 10.45
N GLY A 87 -25.35 -2.98 11.39
CA GLY A 87 -25.04 -4.39 11.17
C GLY A 87 -25.77 -4.89 9.93
N PHE A 88 -25.09 -5.72 9.12
CA PHE A 88 -25.71 -6.36 7.97
C PHE A 88 -26.84 -7.27 8.45
N ALA A 89 -28.09 -6.82 8.33
CA ALA A 89 -29.25 -7.66 8.51
C ALA A 89 -29.36 -8.61 7.31
N TYR A 90 -28.69 -9.76 7.41
CA TYR A 90 -28.91 -10.86 6.48
C TYR A 90 -30.29 -11.44 6.74
N HIS A 91 -31.27 -11.10 5.89
CA HIS A 91 -32.53 -11.84 5.83
C HIS A 91 -32.31 -13.07 4.93
N ALA A 92 -32.48 -14.25 5.51
CA ALA A 92 -32.47 -15.54 4.82
C ALA A 92 -33.83 -15.84 4.17
#